data_AF-A0A843G5T2-F1
#
_entry.id   AF-A0A843G5T2-F1
#
_cell.length_a   1.000
_cell.length_b   1.000
_cell.length_c   1.000
_cell.angle_alpha   90.00
_cell.angle_beta   90.00
_cell.angle_gamma   90.00
#
_symmetry.space_group_name_H-M   'P 1'
#
loop_
_entity.id
_entity.type
_entity.pdbx_description
1 polymer ?
#
loop_
_entity_poly.entity_id
_entity_poly.type
_entity_poly.pdbx_seq_one_letter_code
_entity_poly.pdbx_strand_id
1 'polypeptide(L)' 'MADEKSKIETESNRMSKTEYYLAIALAVSKRSTCLKRRYGAVIVNNDEIISTGYNGNPRG' A
#
# COMPACT_ATOMS: atom_id res chain seq x y z
N MET A 1 -26.60 6.47 13.71
CA MET A 1 -25.19 6.81 13.44
C MET A 1 -24.38 5.81 14.22
N ALA A 2 -24.31 4.59 13.70
CA ALA A 2 -23.89 3.40 14.43
C ALA A 2 -22.71 2.78 13.67
N ASP A 3 -21.59 2.69 14.41
CA ASP A 3 -20.58 1.65 14.37
C ASP A 3 -19.75 1.43 13.10
N GLU A 4 -18.46 1.81 13.19
CA GLU A 4 -17.41 0.79 13.04
C GLU A 4 -16.22 1.10 13.96
N LYS A 5 -16.33 0.65 15.22
CA LYS A 5 -15.16 0.46 16.08
C LYS A 5 -14.29 -0.64 15.48
N SER A 6 -13.02 -0.37 15.20
CA SER A 6 -11.99 -1.42 15.26
C SER A 6 -10.62 -0.83 15.60
N LYS A 7 -10.30 -0.95 16.89
CA LYS A 7 -8.99 -1.33 17.44
C LYS A 7 -7.75 -0.78 16.71
N ILE A 8 -7.18 0.30 17.21
CA ILE A 8 -5.71 0.40 17.25
C ILE A 8 -5.35 0.12 18.71
N GLU A 9 -5.30 -1.18 19.02
CA GLU A 9 -4.71 -1.69 20.25
C GLU A 9 -3.23 -1.29 20.23
N THR A 10 -2.86 -0.47 21.21
CA THR A 10 -1.49 -0.11 21.53
C THR A 10 -0.75 -1.34 22.04
N GLU A 11 -0.19 -2.16 21.16
CA GLU A 11 0.70 -3.28 21.52
C GLU A 11 1.87 -3.32 20.53
N SER A 12 3.01 -2.76 20.96
CA SER A 12 4.28 -2.59 20.21
C SER A 12 4.20 -1.71 18.95
N ASN A 13 4.83 -0.53 19.01
CA ASN A 13 4.89 0.53 17.98
C ASN A 13 5.63 0.14 16.67
N ARG A 14 5.62 -1.14 16.29
CA ARG A 14 6.29 -1.66 15.10
C ARG A 14 5.25 -2.28 14.18
N MET A 15 5.02 -1.62 13.06
CA MET A 15 4.19 -2.10 11.97
C MET A 15 4.58 -3.53 11.57
N SER A 16 3.59 -4.40 11.37
CA SER A 16 3.84 -5.75 10.86
C SER A 16 4.40 -5.69 9.44
N LYS A 17 5.13 -6.72 8.99
CA LYS A 17 5.71 -6.74 7.63
C LYS A 17 4.64 -6.60 6.54
N THR A 18 3.52 -7.31 6.69
CA THR A 18 2.40 -7.24 5.75
C THR A 18 1.85 -5.81 5.65
N GLU A 19 1.64 -5.16 6.78
CA GLU A 19 1.11 -3.81 6.85
C GLU A 19 2.11 -2.78 6.31
N TYR A 20 3.42 -3.01 6.50
CA TYR A 20 4.49 -2.24 5.88
C TYR A 20 4.46 -2.34 4.34
N TYR A 21 4.36 -3.55 3.79
CA TYR A 21 4.28 -3.73 2.33
C TYR A 21 2.98 -3.14 1.74
N LEU A 22 1.85 -3.30 2.44
CA LEU A 22 0.58 -2.71 2.04
C LEU A 22 0.60 -1.18 2.11
N ALA A 23 1.23 -0.60 3.13
CA ALA A 23 1.42 0.85 3.24
C ALA A 23 2.25 1.39 2.07
N ILE A 24 3.28 0.66 1.64
CA ILE A 24 4.08 1.03 0.46
C ILE A 24 3.24 0.91 -0.81
N ALA A 25 2.49 -0.17 -0.99
CA ALA A 25 1.59 -0.32 -2.13
C ALA A 25 0.59 0.84 -2.22
N LEU A 26 0.04 1.26 -1.07
CA LEU A 26 -0.85 2.41 -0.97
C LEU A 26 -0.13 3.74 -1.27
N ALA A 27 1.11 3.91 -0.82
CA ALA A 27 1.89 5.09 -1.13
C ALA A 27 2.20 5.20 -2.64
N VAL A 28 2.55 4.07 -3.26
CA VAL A 28 2.85 3.97 -4.70
C VAL A 28 1.60 4.24 -5.54
N SER A 29 0.42 3.77 -5.12
CA SER A 29 -0.84 4.00 -5.84
C SER A 29 -1.19 5.49 -5.98
N LYS A 30 -0.77 6.33 -5.01
CA LYS A 30 -0.98 7.80 -5.06
C LYS A 30 -0.29 8.47 -6.25
N ARG A 31 0.73 7.84 -6.84
CA ARG A 31 1.41 8.33 -8.05
C ARG A 31 0.69 7.99 -9.35
N SER A 32 -0.39 7.20 -9.29
CA SER A 32 -1.20 6.87 -10.47
C SER A 32 -1.81 8.11 -11.09
N THR A 33 -1.66 8.24 -12.41
CA THR A 33 -2.30 9.27 -13.24
C THR A 33 -3.74 8.90 -13.64
N CYS A 34 -4.19 7.68 -13.33
CA CYS A 34 -5.52 7.22 -13.72
C CYS A 34 -6.60 7.95 -12.90
N LEU A 35 -7.56 8.56 -13.59
CA LEU A 35 -8.64 9.34 -12.97
C LEU A 35 -9.70 8.47 -12.28
N LYS A 36 -9.89 7.22 -12.75
CA LYS A 36 -10.96 6.35 -12.25
C LYS A 36 -10.57 5.61 -10.99
N ARG A 37 -9.39 4.97 -11.00
CA ARG A 37 -8.93 4.10 -9.91
C ARG A 37 -7.42 4.19 -9.79
N ARG A 38 -6.93 4.25 -8.56
CA ARG A 38 -5.51 4.29 -8.23
C ARG A 38 -5.11 2.96 -7.64
N TYR A 39 -4.37 2.17 -8.41
CA TYR A 39 -3.85 0.87 -8.00
C TYR A 39 -2.34 0.99 -7.76
N GLY A 40 -1.87 0.28 -6.75
CA GLY A 40 -0.45 0.15 -6.43
C GLY A 40 -0.15 -1.31 -6.13
N ALA A 41 1.02 -1.76 -6.56
CA ALA A 41 1.49 -3.11 -6.37
C ALA A 41 2.96 -3.09 -5.93
N VAL A 42 3.32 -4.04 -5.08
CA VAL A 42 4.68 -4.27 -4.59
C VAL A 42 4.97 -5.75 -4.72
N ILE A 43 6.13 -6.08 -5.30
CA ILE A 43 6.62 -7.45 -5.42
C ILE A 43 7.72 -7.62 -4.38
N VAL A 44 7.52 -8.56 -3.46
CA VAL A 44 8.46 -8.87 -2.37
C VAL A 44 9.01 -10.27 -2.56
N ASN A 45 10.33 -10.43 -2.40
CA ASN A 45 11.00 -11.72 -2.39
C ASN A 45 12.01 -11.74 -1.24
N ASN A 46 11.98 -12.76 -0.39
CA ASN A 46 12.88 -12.89 0.78
C ASN A 46 12.92 -11.62 1.67
N ASP A 47 11.75 -11.06 2.01
CA ASP A 47 11.57 -9.79 2.73
C ASP A 47 12.11 -8.52 2.03
N GLU A 48 12.64 -8.63 0.81
CA GLU A 48 13.15 -7.51 0.02
C GLU A 48 12.16 -7.09 -1.07
N ILE A 49 11.98 -5.77 -1.23
CA ILE A 49 11.11 -5.22 -2.27
C ILE A 49 11.87 -5.21 -3.60
N ILE A 50 11.47 -6.10 -4.51
CA ILE A 50 12.10 -6.25 -5.83
C ILE A 50 11.60 -5.17 -6.80
N SER A 51 10.31 -4.85 -6.74
CA SER A 51 9.71 -3.88 -7.65
C SER A 51 8.45 -3.25 -7.06
N THR A 52 8.18 -2.02 -7.50
CA THR A 52 6.95 -1.29 -7.19
C THR A 52 6.33 -0.77 -8.47
N GLY A 53 5.00 -0.73 -8.53
CA GLY A 53 4.27 -0.28 -9.70
C GLY A 53 2.93 0.34 -9.36
N TYR A 54 2.47 1.21 -10.24
CA TYR A 54 1.12 1.78 -10.22
C TYR A 54 0.54 1.77 -11.62
N ASN A 55 -0.78 1.80 -11.73
CA ASN A 55 -1.44 1.90 -13.03
C ASN A 55 -1.32 3.32 -13.60
N GLY A 56 -1.02 3.46 -14.88
CA GLY A 56 -0.90 4.76 -15.52
C GLY A 56 -0.58 4.64 -17.00
N ASN A 57 -0.44 5.79 -17.65
CA ASN A 57 0.02 5.85 -19.03
C ASN A 57 1.47 5.33 -19.13
N PRO A 58 1.85 4.71 -20.26
CA PRO A 58 3.24 4.39 -20.52
C PRO A 58 4.10 5.65 -20.40
N ARG A 59 5.33 5.49 -19.89
CA ARG A 59 6.30 6.59 -19.85
C ARG A 59 6.88 6.72 -21.25
N GLY A 60 6.44 7.73 -22.01
CA GLY A 60 6.84 7.97 -23.39
C GLY A 60 5.93 9.00 -24.02
#